data_AF-A0A2N6AMW5-F1
#
_entry.id   AF-A0A2N6AMW5-F1
#
_cell.length_a   1.000
_cell.length_b   1.000
_cell.length_c   1.000
_cell.angle_alpha   90.00
_cell.angle_beta   90.00
_cell.angle_gamma   90.00
#
_symmetry.space_group_name_H-M   'P 1'
#
loop_
_entity.id
_entity.type
_entity.pdbx_description
1 polymer ?
#
loop_
_entity_poly.entity_id
_entity_poly.type
_entity_poly.pdbx_seq_one_letter_code
_entity_poly.pdbx_strand_id
1 'polypeptide(L)'
;MNSDRPQYIACLLGVLLITGIVFSACDSPLDIETPRNQYVEQVSVLPGKDIGTAVSVVFPVDTTGGDSSWTPAHFSMALVFDASGSISTQMKEYFISAGNTFLDSLDGMADEGTVVFFTQDATVYQHTTTDVQSLRTAVNSLTPTGATAMWDGIYLATLELQSKSTHVRKAVVVITDSDDNASDQGTPSAIIDLGVRSDIKVFTISMRGGSHELSLRNIALGTGGRHYPQPSLAQLNGIMKAIAAQLRAP
;
A
#
# COMPACT_ATOMS: atom_id res chain seq x y z
N MET A 1 -39.99 47.97 38.91
CA MET A 1 -39.68 46.97 37.86
C MET A 1 -39.05 45.79 38.58
N ASN A 2 -39.88 44.94 39.17
CA ASN A 2 -40.32 43.64 38.62
C ASN A 2 -39.11 42.72 38.38
N SER A 3 -38.68 41.94 39.37
CA SER A 3 -39.20 40.63 39.81
C SER A 3 -38.52 39.47 39.09
N ASP A 4 -38.28 38.42 39.87
CA ASP A 4 -37.98 37.03 39.51
C ASP A 4 -36.50 36.67 39.27
N ARG A 5 -35.86 36.05 40.28
CA ARG A 5 -35.68 34.58 40.34
C ARG A 5 -35.62 34.07 41.81
N PRO A 6 -36.15 32.85 42.10
CA PRO A 6 -36.43 32.38 43.45
C PRO A 6 -35.29 31.57 44.10
N GLN A 7 -35.43 31.39 45.43
CA GLN A 7 -34.61 30.59 46.34
C GLN A 7 -35.21 29.19 46.58
N TYR A 8 -34.47 28.27 47.23
CA TYR A 8 -34.83 27.12 48.14
C TYR A 8 -33.75 26.02 48.00
N ILE A 9 -32.81 25.80 48.93
CA ILE A 9 -32.85 25.18 50.29
C ILE A 9 -33.23 23.69 50.30
N ALA A 10 -32.27 22.83 50.71
CA ALA A 10 -32.38 21.65 51.61
C ALA A 10 -31.06 20.84 51.49
N CYS A 11 -30.10 20.84 52.42
CA CYS A 11 -30.07 20.33 53.80
C CYS A 11 -30.62 18.90 53.95
N LEU A 12 -29.74 17.89 54.03
CA LEU A 12 -29.91 16.77 54.95
C LEU A 12 -28.57 16.08 55.27
N LEU A 13 -28.25 16.06 56.57
CA LEU A 13 -27.21 15.24 57.21
C LEU A 13 -27.56 13.74 57.12
N GLY A 14 -26.54 12.89 57.23
CA GLY A 14 -26.72 11.48 57.57
C GLY A 14 -25.41 10.70 57.69
N VAL A 15 -24.69 10.86 58.80
CA VAL A 15 -23.67 9.91 59.26
C VAL A 15 -24.39 8.76 59.96
N LEU A 16 -24.09 7.51 59.59
CA LEU A 16 -24.30 6.37 60.49
C LEU A 16 -23.25 5.27 60.21
N LEU A 17 -22.34 5.12 61.17
CA LEU A 17 -21.53 3.92 61.42
C LEU A 17 -22.43 2.73 61.76
N ILE A 18 -22.01 1.50 61.43
CA ILE A 18 -21.88 0.35 62.36
C ILE A 18 -21.67 -0.98 61.58
N THR A 19 -20.58 -1.68 61.95
CA THR A 19 -20.27 -3.13 61.87
C THR A 19 -20.38 -3.84 60.51
N GLY A 20 -19.34 -4.49 59.96
CA GLY A 20 -18.42 -5.41 60.61
C GLY A 20 -19.04 -6.80 60.72
N ILE A 21 -19.02 -7.60 59.64
CA ILE A 21 -18.99 -9.08 59.64
C ILE A 21 -18.21 -9.51 58.37
N VAL A 22 -17.26 -10.40 58.62
CA VAL A 22 -16.37 -11.11 57.70
C VAL A 22 -17.17 -12.20 56.98
N PHE A 23 -17.02 -12.39 55.67
CA PHE A 23 -17.10 -13.73 55.05
C PHE A 23 -16.49 -13.75 53.64
N SER A 24 -15.55 -14.69 53.50
CA SER A 24 -15.12 -15.44 52.32
C SER A 24 -14.72 -14.70 51.03
N ALA A 25 -13.43 -14.79 50.73
CA ALA A 25 -12.90 -14.69 49.39
C ALA A 25 -13.64 -15.66 48.46
N CYS A 26 -14.30 -15.11 47.45
CA CYS A 26 -14.66 -15.86 46.26
C CYS A 26 -13.46 -15.78 45.32
N ASP A 27 -12.71 -16.86 45.32
CA ASP A 27 -11.68 -17.18 44.37
C ASP A 27 -12.31 -17.28 42.97
N SER A 28 -11.77 -16.56 42.00
CA SER A 28 -12.01 -16.83 40.58
C SER A 28 -10.80 -16.29 39.80
N PRO A 29 -9.98 -17.20 39.26
CA PRO A 29 -8.68 -16.90 38.70
C PRO A 29 -8.86 -16.34 37.29
N LEU A 30 -7.88 -15.57 36.83
CA LEU A 30 -7.25 -15.69 35.51
C LEU A 30 -6.34 -14.47 35.29
N ASP A 31 -5.15 -14.57 35.88
CA ASP A 31 -3.97 -13.85 35.42
C ASP A 31 -3.59 -14.42 34.05
N ILE A 32 -3.81 -13.66 32.99
CA ILE A 32 -3.13 -13.89 31.71
C ILE A 32 -1.84 -13.06 31.75
N GLU A 33 -0.84 -13.62 32.44
CA GLU A 33 0.55 -13.33 32.15
C GLU A 33 0.89 -13.90 30.77
N THR A 34 1.44 -13.07 29.90
CA THR A 34 2.02 -13.51 28.62
C THR A 34 3.24 -14.41 28.88
N PRO A 35 3.29 -15.67 28.38
CA PRO A 35 4.46 -16.50 28.54
C PRO A 35 5.57 -16.06 27.57
N ARG A 36 6.60 -15.42 28.12
CA ARG A 36 7.94 -15.40 27.55
C ARG A 36 8.58 -16.75 27.91
N ASN A 37 9.09 -17.48 26.91
CA ASN A 37 9.84 -18.74 27.05
C ASN A 37 9.08 -19.98 27.55
N GLN A 38 8.66 -20.81 26.60
CA GLN A 38 8.49 -22.24 26.86
C GLN A 38 8.82 -23.02 25.57
N TYR A 39 10.09 -23.35 25.36
CA TYR A 39 10.58 -24.49 24.55
C TYR A 39 12.09 -24.65 24.77
N VAL A 40 12.52 -24.78 26.03
CA VAL A 40 13.85 -25.34 26.35
C VAL A 40 13.71 -26.11 27.65
N GLU A 41 13.30 -27.37 27.55
CA GLU A 41 13.73 -28.45 28.45
C GLU A 41 13.09 -29.74 27.95
N GLN A 42 13.86 -30.53 27.21
CA GLN A 42 13.96 -32.00 27.30
C GLN A 42 15.08 -32.43 26.35
N VAL A 43 16.32 -32.05 26.66
CA VAL A 43 17.52 -32.70 26.10
C VAL A 43 18.11 -33.54 27.22
N SER A 44 17.59 -34.76 27.37
CA SER A 44 18.28 -35.81 28.12
C SER A 44 19.08 -36.64 27.12
N VAL A 45 20.40 -36.42 27.08
CA VAL A 45 21.31 -37.26 26.31
C VAL A 45 21.42 -38.61 27.01
N LEU A 46 20.92 -39.68 26.37
CA LEU A 46 21.16 -41.05 26.81
C LEU A 46 22.55 -41.50 26.36
N PRO A 47 23.35 -42.15 27.23
CA PRO A 47 24.70 -42.59 26.87
C PRO A 47 24.64 -43.85 26.00
N GLY A 48 25.20 -43.74 24.80
CA GLY A 48 25.77 -44.82 23.99
C GLY A 48 24.98 -46.11 23.82
N LYS A 49 24.16 -46.19 22.76
CA LYS A 49 23.96 -47.43 22.00
C LYS A 49 23.37 -47.14 20.61
N ASP A 50 24.12 -47.52 19.58
CA ASP A 50 23.75 -47.66 18.17
C ASP A 50 23.08 -46.46 17.48
N ILE A 51 23.90 -45.49 17.04
CA ILE A 51 23.56 -44.72 15.83
C ILE A 51 23.61 -45.69 14.66
N GLY A 52 22.46 -46.29 14.37
CA GLY A 52 22.24 -47.22 13.28
C GLY A 52 22.78 -46.69 11.96
N THR A 53 23.10 -47.63 11.06
CA THR A 53 23.65 -47.41 9.71
C THR A 53 23.11 -46.13 9.07
N ALA A 54 24.02 -45.30 8.53
CA ALA A 54 23.66 -44.10 7.79
C ALA A 54 22.61 -44.44 6.73
N VAL A 55 21.37 -44.01 6.95
CA VAL A 55 20.30 -44.11 5.95
C VAL A 55 20.51 -42.94 5.01
N SER A 56 21.10 -43.21 3.85
CA SER A 56 21.08 -42.27 2.73
C SER A 56 19.64 -42.12 2.28
N VAL A 57 18.99 -41.03 2.69
CA VAL A 57 17.68 -40.65 2.16
C VAL A 57 17.92 -40.08 0.77
N VAL A 58 17.82 -40.94 -0.24
CA VAL A 58 17.75 -40.47 -1.63
C VAL A 58 16.36 -39.90 -1.81
N PHE A 59 16.27 -38.57 -1.83
CA PHE A 59 15.07 -37.92 -2.32
C PHE A 59 14.90 -38.31 -3.80
N PRO A 60 13.81 -38.99 -4.18
CA PRO A 60 13.54 -39.19 -5.59
C PRO A 60 13.41 -37.81 -6.21
N VAL A 61 14.31 -37.47 -7.14
CA VAL A 61 14.08 -36.35 -8.05
C VAL A 61 12.82 -36.73 -8.82
N ASP A 62 11.72 -36.04 -8.52
CA ASP A 62 10.51 -36.14 -9.30
C ASP A 62 10.83 -35.63 -10.72
N THR A 63 11.04 -36.57 -11.64
CA THR A 63 11.22 -36.28 -13.07
C THR A 63 9.89 -36.29 -13.83
N THR A 64 8.77 -36.42 -13.12
CA THR A 64 7.41 -36.34 -13.67
C THR A 64 6.71 -35.01 -13.35
N GLY A 65 7.17 -34.28 -12.35
CA GLY A 65 6.88 -32.86 -12.15
C GLY A 65 7.71 -32.04 -13.12
N GLY A 66 7.06 -31.43 -14.12
CA GLY A 66 7.72 -30.46 -14.97
C GLY A 66 8.44 -29.45 -14.09
N ASP A 67 9.74 -29.28 -14.34
CA ASP A 67 10.54 -28.13 -13.96
C ASP A 67 9.63 -26.90 -13.83
N SER A 68 9.21 -26.55 -12.61
CA SER A 68 8.62 -25.25 -12.37
C SER A 68 9.80 -24.28 -12.33
N SER A 69 10.43 -24.11 -13.49
CA SER A 69 11.39 -23.05 -13.73
C SER A 69 10.65 -21.82 -13.28
N TRP A 70 11.14 -21.22 -12.21
CA TRP A 70 10.59 -19.98 -11.73
C TRP A 70 10.83 -18.98 -12.84
N THR A 71 9.82 -18.79 -13.70
CA THR A 71 9.81 -17.75 -14.72
C THR A 71 9.22 -16.52 -14.04
N PRO A 72 10.02 -15.47 -13.84
CA PRO A 72 9.51 -14.24 -13.25
C PRO A 72 8.33 -13.75 -14.09
N ALA A 73 7.22 -13.38 -13.44
CA ALA A 73 6.05 -12.88 -14.17
C ALA A 73 6.40 -11.56 -14.87
N HIS A 74 6.07 -11.46 -16.15
CA HIS A 74 6.06 -10.19 -16.87
C HIS A 74 4.82 -9.39 -16.50
N PHE A 75 4.96 -8.08 -16.44
CA PHE A 75 3.86 -7.19 -16.10
C PHE A 75 3.89 -5.91 -16.93
N SER A 76 2.75 -5.26 -17.00
CA SER A 76 2.61 -3.94 -17.59
C SER A 76 2.21 -2.94 -16.51
N MET A 77 2.82 -1.76 -16.53
CA MET A 77 2.60 -0.79 -15.46
C MET A 77 2.50 0.64 -15.95
N ALA A 78 1.83 1.48 -15.17
CA ALA A 78 1.78 2.92 -15.42
C ALA A 78 2.24 3.67 -14.16
N LEU A 79 3.23 4.54 -14.33
CA LEU A 79 3.61 5.54 -13.34
C LEU A 79 2.80 6.80 -13.57
N VAL A 80 2.09 7.24 -12.54
CA VAL A 80 1.24 8.45 -12.58
C VAL A 80 1.78 9.44 -11.56
N PHE A 81 2.24 10.60 -12.03
CA PHE A 81 2.78 11.62 -11.15
C PHE A 81 1.91 12.86 -11.12
N ASP A 82 1.69 13.34 -9.92
CA ASP A 82 1.27 14.71 -9.67
C ASP A 82 2.37 15.66 -10.14
N ALA A 83 2.02 16.48 -11.13
CA ALA A 83 2.84 17.55 -11.65
C ALA A 83 2.18 18.91 -11.38
N SER A 84 1.31 19.01 -10.38
CA SER A 84 0.65 20.26 -10.01
C SER A 84 1.62 21.28 -9.38
N GLY A 85 1.17 22.53 -9.25
CA GLY A 85 1.98 23.61 -8.69
C GLY A 85 2.31 23.48 -7.20
N SER A 86 1.69 22.55 -6.45
CA SER A 86 2.05 22.29 -5.04
C SER A 86 3.36 21.52 -4.88
N ILE A 87 3.79 20.81 -5.93
CA ILE A 87 5.01 20.00 -5.92
C ILE A 87 6.24 20.91 -5.89
N SER A 88 6.93 20.91 -4.76
CA SER A 88 8.19 21.65 -4.58
C SER A 88 9.33 21.05 -5.42
N THR A 89 10.38 21.82 -5.66
CA THR A 89 11.59 21.34 -6.35
C THR A 89 12.16 20.08 -5.70
N GLN A 90 12.17 20.03 -4.36
CA GLN A 90 12.64 18.85 -3.63
C GLN A 90 11.70 17.66 -3.85
N MET A 91 10.38 17.83 -3.73
CA MET A 91 9.43 16.72 -3.95
C MET A 91 9.53 16.17 -5.37
N LYS A 92 9.67 17.05 -6.37
CA LYS A 92 9.91 16.68 -7.76
C LYS A 92 11.12 15.77 -7.92
N GLU A 93 12.26 16.10 -7.32
CA GLU A 93 13.48 15.28 -7.38
C GLU A 93 13.26 13.89 -6.79
N TYR A 94 12.51 13.79 -5.68
CA TYR A 94 12.16 12.50 -5.08
C TYR A 94 11.16 11.70 -5.92
N PHE A 95 10.19 12.35 -6.57
CA PHE A 95 9.25 11.67 -7.48
C PHE A 95 9.98 11.10 -8.69
N ILE A 96 10.89 11.88 -9.29
CA ILE A 96 11.78 11.43 -10.36
C ILE A 96 12.64 10.25 -9.89
N SER A 97 13.24 10.35 -8.69
CA SER A 97 14.05 9.26 -8.12
C SER A 97 13.22 7.99 -7.90
N ALA A 98 12.00 8.11 -7.40
CA ALA A 98 11.08 7.00 -7.14
C ALA A 98 10.64 6.33 -8.45
N GLY A 99 10.29 7.12 -9.46
CA GLY A 99 9.98 6.63 -10.80
C GLY A 99 11.14 5.85 -11.41
N ASN A 100 12.33 6.44 -11.42
CA ASN A 100 13.54 5.77 -11.90
C ASN A 100 13.86 4.48 -11.12
N THR A 101 13.64 4.49 -9.80
CA THR A 101 13.82 3.29 -8.95
C THR A 101 12.87 2.17 -9.34
N PHE A 102 11.62 2.49 -9.69
CA PHE A 102 10.70 1.49 -10.22
C PHE A 102 11.18 0.96 -11.57
N LEU A 103 11.60 1.85 -12.47
CA LEU A 103 12.08 1.50 -13.81
C LEU A 103 13.35 0.64 -13.78
N ASP A 104 14.18 0.74 -12.73
CA ASP A 104 15.32 -0.17 -12.50
C ASP A 104 14.88 -1.63 -12.29
N SER A 105 13.60 -1.88 -11.99
CA SER A 105 13.05 -3.21 -11.74
C SER A 105 12.45 -3.88 -12.98
N LEU A 106 12.34 -3.17 -14.10
CA LEU A 106 11.90 -3.72 -15.38
C LEU A 106 13.01 -4.57 -16.01
N ASP A 107 12.65 -5.65 -16.68
CA ASP A 107 13.59 -6.57 -17.33
C ASP A 107 14.23 -6.01 -18.62
N GLY A 108 13.64 -4.92 -19.16
CA GLY A 108 14.11 -4.28 -20.39
C GLY A 108 13.86 -5.10 -21.67
N MET A 109 13.07 -6.16 -21.59
CA MET A 109 12.76 -7.04 -22.73
C MET A 109 11.25 -7.21 -22.92
N ALA A 110 10.54 -7.59 -21.87
CA ALA A 110 9.14 -7.96 -21.93
C ALA A 110 8.27 -7.08 -21.03
N ASP A 111 8.78 -6.59 -19.89
CA ASP A 111 7.96 -5.69 -19.07
C ASP A 111 7.67 -4.38 -19.80
N GLU A 112 6.43 -3.92 -19.64
CA GLU A 112 5.94 -2.71 -20.29
C GLU A 112 5.71 -1.61 -19.26
N GLY A 113 6.03 -0.38 -19.63
CA GLY A 113 5.75 0.80 -18.81
C GLY A 113 5.01 1.89 -19.59
N THR A 114 4.29 2.71 -18.85
CA THR A 114 3.63 3.94 -19.29
C THR A 114 3.92 5.05 -18.28
N VAL A 115 4.05 6.30 -18.74
CA VAL A 115 4.21 7.46 -17.85
C VAL A 115 3.10 8.46 -18.14
N VAL A 116 2.37 8.84 -17.09
CA VAL A 116 1.30 9.85 -17.12
C VAL A 116 1.62 10.91 -16.10
N PHE A 117 1.45 12.19 -16.47
CA PHE A 117 1.42 13.27 -15.49
C PHE A 117 0.03 13.89 -15.49
N PHE A 118 -0.36 14.44 -14.34
CA PHE A 118 -1.54 15.29 -14.26
C PHE A 118 -1.18 16.65 -13.66
N THR A 119 -1.80 17.68 -14.23
CA THR A 119 -1.81 19.06 -13.75
C THR A 119 -3.26 19.52 -13.70
N GLN A 120 -3.65 20.58 -14.40
CA GLN A 120 -5.05 20.84 -14.72
C GLN A 120 -5.61 19.80 -15.70
N ASP A 121 -4.76 19.22 -16.54
CA ASP A 121 -5.12 18.14 -17.47
C ASP A 121 -4.23 16.91 -17.22
N ALA A 122 -4.77 15.72 -17.50
CA ALA A 122 -4.03 14.47 -17.52
C ALA A 122 -3.43 14.21 -18.92
N THR A 123 -2.15 13.85 -19.00
CA THR A 123 -1.45 13.61 -20.26
C THR A 123 -0.58 12.35 -20.18
N VAL A 124 -0.64 11.51 -21.22
CA VAL A 124 0.30 10.40 -21.40
C VAL A 124 1.61 10.97 -21.97
N TYR A 125 2.65 11.02 -21.14
CA TYR A 125 3.99 11.50 -21.54
C TYR A 125 4.81 10.42 -22.24
N GLN A 126 4.55 9.15 -21.92
CA GLN A 126 5.09 8.01 -22.65
C GLN A 126 4.04 6.91 -22.71
N HIS A 127 3.61 6.59 -23.94
CA HIS A 127 2.74 5.45 -24.22
C HIS A 127 3.40 4.13 -23.84
N THR A 128 2.58 3.09 -23.66
CA THR A 128 3.05 1.74 -23.29
C THR A 128 4.18 1.26 -24.19
N THR A 129 5.33 0.92 -23.59
CA THR A 129 6.54 0.49 -24.30
C THR A 129 7.41 -0.39 -23.40
N THR A 130 8.25 -1.24 -24.01
CA THR A 130 9.33 -1.97 -23.33
C THR A 130 10.64 -1.17 -23.27
N ASP A 131 10.72 -0.02 -23.97
CA ASP A 131 11.90 0.85 -23.95
C ASP A 131 11.97 1.66 -22.64
N VAL A 132 12.76 1.12 -21.70
CA VAL A 132 13.02 1.74 -20.40
C VAL A 132 13.66 3.13 -20.54
N GLN A 133 14.46 3.39 -21.57
CA GLN A 133 15.12 4.69 -21.73
C GLN A 133 14.12 5.79 -22.12
N SER A 134 13.15 5.47 -22.97
CA SER A 134 12.04 6.38 -23.28
C SER A 134 11.19 6.68 -22.02
N LEU A 135 10.92 5.66 -21.19
CA LEU A 135 10.22 5.85 -19.91
C LEU A 135 10.99 6.75 -18.95
N ARG A 136 12.31 6.56 -18.81
CA ARG A 136 13.16 7.43 -17.98
C ARG A 136 13.16 8.86 -18.48
N THR A 137 13.23 9.05 -19.79
CA THR A 137 13.19 10.37 -20.41
C THR A 137 11.88 11.09 -20.06
N ALA A 138 10.75 10.38 -20.15
CA ALA A 138 9.46 10.91 -19.72
C ALA A 138 9.44 11.25 -18.23
N VAL A 139 9.81 10.33 -17.34
CA VAL A 139 9.88 10.58 -15.87
C VAL A 139 10.73 11.81 -15.55
N ASN A 140 11.92 11.92 -16.17
CA ASN A 140 12.85 13.03 -15.93
C ASN A 140 12.36 14.39 -16.46
N SER A 141 11.31 14.40 -17.30
CA SER A 141 10.70 15.63 -17.82
C SER A 141 9.64 16.24 -16.89
N LEU A 142 9.38 15.62 -15.73
CA LEU A 142 8.40 16.08 -14.75
C LEU A 142 8.59 17.56 -14.42
N THR A 143 7.57 18.37 -14.73
CA THR A 143 7.60 19.83 -14.57
C THR A 143 6.35 20.29 -13.81
N PRO A 144 6.47 20.59 -12.51
CA PRO A 144 5.37 21.07 -11.68
C PRO A 144 4.75 22.39 -12.15
N THR A 145 3.43 22.42 -12.35
CA THR A 145 2.65 23.61 -12.69
C THR A 145 1.14 23.36 -12.56
N GLY A 146 0.36 24.43 -12.36
CA GLY A 146 -1.10 24.37 -12.51
C GLY A 146 -1.86 23.66 -11.38
N ALA A 147 -3.08 23.24 -11.71
CA ALA A 147 -4.04 22.60 -10.81
C ALA A 147 -3.80 21.09 -10.67
N THR A 148 -4.77 20.36 -10.09
CA THR A 148 -4.65 18.93 -9.76
C THR A 148 -5.85 18.12 -10.28
N ALA A 149 -5.70 17.46 -11.43
CA ALA A 149 -6.64 16.54 -12.05
C ALA A 149 -6.20 15.09 -11.82
N MET A 150 -6.08 14.73 -10.55
CA MET A 150 -5.62 13.42 -10.08
C MET A 150 -6.51 12.28 -10.57
N TRP A 151 -7.84 12.43 -10.49
CA TRP A 151 -8.76 11.38 -10.93
C TRP A 151 -8.65 11.12 -12.42
N ASP A 152 -8.53 12.18 -13.22
CA ASP A 152 -8.28 12.06 -14.67
C ASP A 152 -6.95 11.37 -14.95
N GLY A 153 -5.89 11.68 -14.20
CA GLY A 153 -4.58 11.04 -14.34
C GLY A 153 -4.62 9.53 -14.11
N ILE A 154 -5.25 9.09 -13.02
CA ILE A 154 -5.38 7.67 -12.68
C ILE A 154 -6.28 6.97 -13.69
N TYR A 155 -7.40 7.59 -14.08
CA TYR A 155 -8.34 7.02 -15.03
C TYR A 155 -7.72 6.86 -16.42
N LEU A 156 -7.01 7.88 -16.91
CA LEU A 156 -6.29 7.86 -18.18
C LEU A 156 -5.21 6.77 -18.22
N ALA A 157 -4.41 6.65 -17.16
CA ALA A 157 -3.40 5.60 -17.05
C ALA A 157 -4.03 4.19 -17.09
N THR A 158 -5.19 4.02 -16.44
CA THR A 158 -5.93 2.75 -16.43
C THR A 158 -6.49 2.42 -17.82
N LEU A 159 -7.00 3.41 -18.56
CA LEU A 159 -7.44 3.25 -19.95
C LEU A 159 -6.29 2.92 -20.90
N GLU A 160 -5.14 3.57 -20.74
CA GLU A 160 -3.96 3.29 -21.54
C GLU A 160 -3.50 1.84 -21.36
N LEU A 161 -3.35 1.38 -20.11
CA LEU A 161 -3.01 -0.02 -19.84
C LEU A 161 -4.08 -0.97 -20.36
N GLN A 162 -5.37 -0.69 -20.15
CA GLN A 162 -6.43 -1.54 -20.69
C GLN A 162 -6.31 -1.73 -22.21
N SER A 163 -5.98 -0.67 -22.94
CA SER A 163 -6.03 -0.68 -24.40
C SER A 163 -4.72 -1.07 -25.09
N LYS A 164 -3.58 -0.84 -24.44
CA LYS A 164 -2.24 -0.98 -25.06
C LYS A 164 -1.37 -2.07 -24.48
N SER A 165 -1.59 -2.46 -23.22
CA SER A 165 -0.73 -3.45 -22.59
C SER A 165 -1.03 -4.88 -23.02
N THR A 166 -0.01 -5.72 -23.03
CA THR A 166 -0.12 -7.12 -23.51
C THR A 166 -0.10 -8.15 -22.38
N HIS A 167 0.31 -7.77 -21.18
CA HIS A 167 0.40 -8.69 -20.04
C HIS A 167 -0.89 -8.79 -19.24
N VAL A 168 -1.11 -9.96 -18.63
CA VAL A 168 -2.24 -10.19 -17.71
C VAL A 168 -2.07 -9.35 -16.45
N ARG A 169 -0.85 -9.33 -15.90
CA ARG A 169 -0.55 -8.62 -14.66
C ARG A 169 -0.34 -7.13 -14.94
N LYS A 170 -1.26 -6.30 -14.45
CA LYS A 170 -1.25 -4.87 -14.71
C LYS A 170 -1.37 -4.04 -13.44
N ALA A 171 -0.65 -2.92 -13.38
CA ALA A 171 -0.72 -2.02 -12.24
C ALA A 171 -0.56 -0.54 -12.60
N VAL A 172 -1.36 0.30 -11.95
CA VAL A 172 -1.18 1.76 -11.92
C VAL A 172 -0.57 2.13 -10.57
N VAL A 173 0.49 2.93 -10.57
CA VAL A 173 1.11 3.47 -9.35
C VAL A 173 1.05 4.97 -9.41
N VAL A 174 0.28 5.59 -8.52
CA VAL A 174 0.10 7.04 -8.46
C VAL A 174 0.77 7.65 -7.23
N ILE A 175 1.46 8.78 -7.42
CA ILE A 175 2.04 9.60 -6.36
C ILE A 175 1.46 11.01 -6.44
N THR A 176 0.92 11.52 -5.33
CA THR A 176 0.32 12.86 -5.22
C THR A 176 0.59 13.52 -3.88
N ASP A 177 0.59 14.85 -3.83
CA ASP A 177 0.72 15.62 -2.58
C ASP A 177 -0.54 16.43 -2.21
N SER A 178 -1.60 16.35 -3.00
CA SER A 178 -2.77 17.22 -2.86
C SER A 178 -4.10 16.54 -3.19
N ASP A 179 -5.19 17.23 -2.88
CA ASP A 179 -6.54 16.83 -3.26
C ASP A 179 -6.84 17.27 -4.70
N ASP A 180 -7.61 16.45 -5.42
CA ASP A 180 -8.16 16.79 -6.73
C ASP A 180 -9.00 18.07 -6.70
N ASN A 181 -8.83 18.94 -7.71
CA ASN A 181 -9.60 20.17 -7.86
C ASN A 181 -9.88 20.56 -9.33
N ALA A 182 -9.54 19.68 -10.28
CA ALA A 182 -9.63 19.97 -11.71
C ALA A 182 -10.10 18.77 -12.56
N SER A 183 -10.34 17.59 -11.99
CA SER A 183 -10.77 16.45 -12.80
C SER A 183 -12.20 16.61 -13.31
N ASP A 184 -12.39 16.29 -14.59
CA ASP A 184 -13.69 16.37 -15.28
C ASP A 184 -14.24 15.00 -15.72
N GLN A 185 -13.38 13.98 -15.86
CA GLN A 185 -13.76 12.69 -16.47
C GLN A 185 -13.66 11.53 -15.48
N GLY A 186 -12.55 11.46 -14.75
CA GLY A 186 -12.24 10.46 -13.75
C GLY A 186 -13.02 10.70 -12.48
N THR A 187 -13.53 9.61 -11.90
CA THR A 187 -14.08 9.60 -10.56
C THR A 187 -13.54 8.38 -9.82
N PRO A 188 -13.48 8.39 -8.47
CA PRO A 188 -13.05 7.22 -7.72
C PRO A 188 -13.83 5.94 -8.08
N SER A 189 -15.15 6.02 -8.28
CA SER A 189 -15.96 4.88 -8.72
C SER A 189 -15.60 4.41 -10.12
N ALA A 190 -15.44 5.31 -11.09
CA ALA A 190 -15.09 4.93 -12.45
C ALA A 190 -13.70 4.27 -12.54
N ILE A 191 -12.74 4.74 -11.72
CA ILE A 191 -11.41 4.14 -11.60
C ILE A 191 -11.51 2.72 -11.03
N ILE A 192 -12.29 2.52 -9.96
CA ILE A 192 -12.49 1.21 -9.35
C ILE A 192 -13.13 0.25 -10.36
N ASP A 193 -14.22 0.66 -11.00
CA ASP A 193 -14.96 -0.17 -11.97
C ASP A 193 -14.07 -0.56 -13.16
N LEU A 194 -13.28 0.40 -13.67
CA LEU A 194 -12.34 0.17 -14.76
C LEU A 194 -11.18 -0.74 -14.34
N GLY A 195 -10.64 -0.55 -13.14
CA GLY A 195 -9.57 -1.39 -12.59
C GLY A 195 -10.03 -2.84 -12.43
N VAL A 196 -11.18 -3.05 -11.78
CA VAL A 196 -11.75 -4.40 -11.56
C VAL A 196 -12.07 -5.10 -12.87
N ARG A 197 -12.78 -4.43 -13.80
CA ARG A 197 -13.18 -5.07 -15.08
C ARG A 197 -11.99 -5.41 -15.99
N SER A 198 -10.84 -4.78 -15.75
CA SER A 198 -9.63 -4.94 -16.57
C SER A 198 -8.52 -5.72 -15.88
N ASP A 199 -8.74 -6.17 -14.64
CA ASP A 199 -7.72 -6.76 -13.76
C ASP A 199 -6.46 -5.88 -13.64
N ILE A 200 -6.67 -4.58 -13.38
CA ILE A 200 -5.62 -3.59 -13.17
C ILE A 200 -5.65 -3.14 -11.71
N LYS A 201 -4.57 -3.39 -10.98
CA LYS A 201 -4.42 -3.00 -9.58
C LYS A 201 -3.95 -1.55 -9.48
N VAL A 202 -4.56 -0.75 -8.60
CA VAL A 202 -4.12 0.64 -8.37
C VAL A 202 -3.40 0.74 -7.03
N PHE A 203 -2.18 1.25 -7.05
CA PHE A 203 -1.41 1.58 -5.87
C PHE A 203 -1.38 3.10 -5.72
N THR A 204 -1.76 3.59 -4.54
CA THR A 204 -1.87 5.03 -4.30
C THR A 204 -0.89 5.46 -3.21
N ILE A 205 -0.11 6.51 -3.47
CA ILE A 205 0.85 7.09 -2.54
C ILE A 205 0.46 8.56 -2.35
N SER A 206 -0.06 8.90 -1.16
CA SER A 206 -0.42 10.28 -0.81
C SER A 206 0.67 10.87 0.10
N MET A 207 1.35 11.92 -0.33
CA MET A 207 2.43 12.54 0.46
C MET A 207 1.90 13.32 1.67
N ARG A 208 0.62 13.72 1.62
CA ARG A 208 -0.05 14.53 2.63
C ARG A 208 -1.49 14.04 2.79
N GLY A 209 -2.00 14.08 4.01
CA GLY A 209 -3.40 13.79 4.27
C GLY A 209 -4.28 14.89 3.68
N GLY A 210 -5.39 14.49 3.08
CA GLY A 210 -6.36 15.37 2.45
C GLY A 210 -7.78 14.83 2.56
N SER A 211 -8.75 15.58 2.06
CA SER A 211 -10.15 15.18 2.01
C SER A 211 -10.40 13.96 1.11
N HIS A 212 -9.50 13.70 0.16
CA HIS A 212 -9.57 12.57 -0.76
C HIS A 212 -8.80 11.32 -0.33
N GLU A 213 -8.20 11.31 0.87
CA GLU A 213 -7.45 10.16 1.38
C GLU A 213 -8.29 8.88 1.43
N LEU A 214 -9.54 8.98 1.91
CA LEU A 214 -10.46 7.84 1.92
C LEU A 214 -10.77 7.33 0.51
N SER A 215 -10.90 8.22 -0.46
CA SER A 215 -11.12 7.85 -1.87
C SER A 215 -9.91 7.14 -2.46
N LEU A 216 -8.69 7.63 -2.22
CA LEU A 216 -7.44 6.97 -2.65
C LEU A 216 -7.29 5.59 -2.03
N ARG A 217 -7.64 5.45 -0.75
CA ARG A 217 -7.66 4.15 -0.07
C ARG A 217 -8.69 3.21 -0.69
N ASN A 218 -9.91 3.68 -0.95
CA ASN A 218 -10.97 2.88 -1.54
C ASN A 218 -10.62 2.42 -2.97
N ILE A 219 -10.01 3.29 -3.78
CA ILE A 219 -9.50 2.94 -5.11
C ILE A 219 -8.49 1.81 -5.02
N ALA A 220 -7.49 1.96 -4.15
CA ALA A 220 -6.42 0.99 -4.05
C ALA A 220 -6.94 -0.37 -3.54
N LEU A 221 -7.75 -0.38 -2.49
CA LEU A 221 -8.29 -1.62 -1.94
C LEU A 221 -9.32 -2.27 -2.87
N GLY A 222 -10.19 -1.47 -3.50
CA GLY A 222 -11.23 -1.96 -4.42
C GLY A 222 -10.67 -2.61 -5.68
N THR A 223 -9.46 -2.22 -6.11
CA THR A 223 -8.76 -2.82 -7.26
C THR A 223 -7.73 -3.88 -6.86
N GLY A 224 -7.61 -4.23 -5.57
CA GLY A 224 -6.66 -5.24 -5.08
C GLY A 224 -5.20 -4.76 -4.99
N GLY A 225 -4.97 -3.45 -5.04
CA GLY A 225 -3.68 -2.80 -4.77
C GLY A 225 -3.50 -2.40 -3.30
N ARG A 226 -2.70 -1.36 -3.06
CA ARG A 226 -2.39 -0.86 -1.70
C ARG A 226 -2.28 0.66 -1.67
N HIS A 227 -2.76 1.24 -0.58
CA HIS A 227 -2.61 2.66 -0.27
C HIS A 227 -1.46 2.89 0.73
N TYR A 228 -0.61 3.87 0.46
CA TYR A 228 0.51 4.29 1.28
C TYR A 228 0.28 5.73 1.75
N PRO A 229 -0.24 5.91 2.99
CA PRO A 229 -0.57 7.22 3.51
C PRO A 229 0.67 7.92 4.06
N GLN A 230 0.91 9.14 3.60
CA GLN A 230 1.89 10.11 4.11
C GLN A 230 3.30 9.55 4.39
N PRO A 231 3.93 8.80 3.44
CA PRO A 231 5.31 8.40 3.63
C PRO A 231 6.24 9.61 3.64
N SER A 232 7.36 9.50 4.34
CA SER A 232 8.47 10.45 4.15
C SER A 232 9.04 10.31 2.74
N LEU A 233 9.61 11.39 2.20
CA LEU A 233 10.24 11.38 0.87
C LEU A 233 11.30 10.28 0.73
N ALA A 234 12.06 10.00 1.80
CA ALA A 234 13.08 8.97 1.83
C ALA A 234 12.52 7.53 1.69
N GLN A 235 11.23 7.32 1.97
CA GLN A 235 10.58 6.00 1.87
C GLN A 235 10.09 5.68 0.46
N LEU A 236 9.95 6.67 -0.43
CA LEU A 236 9.37 6.49 -1.76
C LEU A 236 10.10 5.40 -2.56
N ASN A 237 11.43 5.44 -2.61
CA ASN A 237 12.22 4.44 -3.33
C ASN A 237 12.01 3.02 -2.79
N GLY A 238 11.86 2.87 -1.46
CA GLY A 238 11.56 1.59 -0.83
C GLY A 238 10.16 1.09 -1.17
N ILE A 239 9.18 1.99 -1.20
CA ILE A 239 7.79 1.68 -1.60
C ILE A 239 7.75 1.22 -3.05
N MET A 240 8.40 1.94 -3.97
CA MET A 240 8.42 1.57 -5.40
C MET A 240 9.06 0.19 -5.63
N LYS A 241 10.16 -0.11 -4.92
CA LYS A 241 10.77 -1.45 -4.95
C LYS A 241 9.83 -2.54 -4.43
N ALA A 242 9.11 -2.27 -3.34
CA ALA A 242 8.16 -3.22 -2.78
C ALA A 242 6.99 -3.51 -3.74
N ILE A 243 6.46 -2.48 -4.41
CA ILE A 243 5.42 -2.64 -5.42
C ILE A 243 5.95 -3.47 -6.60
N ALA A 244 7.12 -3.12 -7.15
CA ALA A 244 7.72 -3.87 -8.26
C ALA A 244 7.98 -5.34 -7.90
N ALA A 245 8.50 -5.61 -6.69
CA ALA A 245 8.69 -6.98 -6.20
C ALA A 245 7.38 -7.75 -6.07
N GLN A 246 6.30 -7.10 -5.60
CA GLN A 246 4.97 -7.69 -5.54
C GLN A 246 4.45 -8.05 -6.94
N LEU A 247 4.70 -7.20 -7.95
CA LEU A 247 4.31 -7.49 -9.33
C LEU A 247 5.16 -8.60 -9.94
N ARG A 248 6.41 -8.76 -9.54
CA ARG A 248 7.27 -9.84 -10.04
C ARG A 248 6.95 -11.22 -9.44
N ALA A 249 6.49 -11.24 -8.20
CA ALA A 249 6.21 -12.48 -7.47
C ALA A 249 5.15 -13.34 -8.20
N PRO A 250 5.28 -14.67 -8.26
CA PRO A 250 4.34 -15.54 -8.96
C PRO A 250 2.89 -15.37 -8.47
#